data_AF-W2NIG2-F1
#
_entry.id   AF-W2NIG2-F1
#
_cell.length_a   1.000
_cell.length_b   1.000
_cell.length_c   1.000
_cell.angle_alpha   90.00
_cell.angle_beta   90.00
_cell.angle_gamma   90.00
#
_symmetry.space_group_name_H-M   'P 1'
#
loop_
_entity.id
_entity.type
_entity.pdbx_description
1 polymer ?
#
loop_
_entity_poly.entity_id
_entity_poly.type
_entity_poly.pdbx_seq_one_letter_code
_entity_poly.pdbx_strand_id
1 'polypeptide(L)'
;YFQTTVKVIPSVLALGAFVTALVFIPETARADVVEAAPGTKLFEQFRPVYHFLAREKWMNDPCAPYYDEATGLYHMFYQLNPNSTIWGNMTWGHAVSKDQITWEDYPNALRPFEDKWDYLGVFSGFSMDNAIDGKCTVFYTGVNVLPISWDKPYLFGEHVVYATTNDNGKTWQKGSKPLIELPPEGLNVTGWRDPNFFHSKSLDAHFGYDATNRSNYLIVAGGIKEVGPRIFLYHAEDYVNWEYKGYLLSQEMNTTFSEYSGGGNSTLRCPPIMR
;
A
#
# COMPACT_ATOMS: atom_id res chain seq x y z
N TYR A 1 -25.57 -65.82 -19.41
CA TYR A 1 -25.02 -64.56 -19.93
C TYR A 1 -25.04 -63.54 -18.80
N PHE A 2 -23.93 -63.49 -18.05
CA PHE A 2 -23.70 -62.51 -16.99
C PHE A 2 -23.22 -61.21 -17.64
N GLN A 3 -23.84 -60.09 -17.29
CA GLN A 3 -23.18 -58.79 -17.37
C GLN A 3 -23.43 -58.03 -16.07
N THR A 4 -22.39 -58.08 -15.25
CA THR A 4 -22.14 -57.30 -14.04
C THR A 4 -22.04 -55.82 -14.41
N THR A 5 -22.93 -54.99 -13.85
CA THR A 5 -22.70 -53.55 -13.75
C THR A 5 -22.43 -53.25 -12.28
N VAL A 6 -21.16 -52.98 -11.96
CA VAL A 6 -20.71 -52.64 -10.61
C VAL A 6 -21.22 -51.24 -10.29
N LYS A 7 -22.18 -51.15 -9.34
CA LYS A 7 -22.45 -49.94 -8.57
C LYS A 7 -21.35 -49.81 -7.51
N VAL A 8 -20.66 -48.67 -7.47
CA VAL A 8 -19.78 -48.29 -6.35
C VAL A 8 -20.47 -47.20 -5.54
N ILE A 9 -20.74 -47.49 -4.26
CA ILE A 9 -21.18 -46.57 -3.20
C ILE A 9 -20.64 -47.18 -1.88
N PRO A 10 -20.27 -46.47 -0.79
CA PRO A 10 -19.73 -45.11 -0.58
C PRO A 10 -18.50 -45.08 0.40
N SER A 11 -18.13 -43.86 0.82
CA SER A 11 -17.62 -43.43 2.15
C SER A 11 -16.12 -43.18 2.42
N VAL A 12 -15.86 -41.88 2.70
CA VAL A 12 -15.02 -41.26 3.75
C VAL A 12 -13.49 -41.40 3.67
N LEU A 13 -12.82 -40.27 3.41
CA LEU A 13 -11.62 -39.84 4.15
C LEU A 13 -11.36 -38.34 3.90
N ALA A 14 -11.34 -37.57 4.99
CA ALA A 14 -10.79 -36.23 5.07
C ALA A 14 -9.25 -36.30 5.05
N LEU A 15 -8.57 -35.36 4.39
CA LEU A 15 -7.45 -34.56 4.92
C LEU A 15 -6.83 -33.70 3.80
N GLY A 16 -6.19 -32.61 4.23
CA GLY A 16 -5.71 -31.49 3.43
C GLY A 16 -4.73 -31.80 2.30
N ALA A 17 -4.70 -30.88 1.33
CA ALA A 17 -3.55 -30.64 0.48
C ALA A 17 -3.22 -29.13 0.57
N PHE A 18 -2.31 -28.82 1.49
CA PHE A 18 -1.56 -27.57 1.55
C PHE A 18 -0.26 -27.78 0.74
N VAL A 19 0.15 -26.73 0.02
CA VAL A 19 1.47 -26.50 -0.63
C VAL A 19 1.80 -27.44 -1.81
N THR A 20 2.33 -27.04 -2.96
CA THR A 20 3.33 -26.02 -3.31
C THR A 20 3.27 -25.77 -4.82
N ALA A 21 3.23 -24.50 -5.24
CA ALA A 21 4.04 -23.94 -6.32
C ALA A 21 3.53 -22.52 -6.63
N LEU A 22 3.79 -21.59 -5.72
CA LEU A 22 3.94 -20.19 -6.11
C LEU A 22 5.11 -20.16 -7.08
N VAL A 23 4.82 -20.00 -8.37
CA VAL A 23 5.83 -19.58 -9.34
C VAL A 23 6.15 -18.13 -8.99
N PHE A 24 7.04 -17.97 -8.00
CA PHE A 24 7.89 -16.79 -7.91
C PHE A 24 8.56 -16.68 -9.27
N ILE A 25 8.30 -15.62 -10.02
CA ILE A 25 9.24 -15.21 -11.05
C ILE A 25 10.33 -14.49 -10.25
N PRO A 26 11.47 -15.14 -9.97
CA PRO A 26 12.54 -14.52 -9.21
C PRO A 26 13.34 -13.72 -10.21
N GLU A 27 12.91 -12.53 -10.56
CA GLU A 27 13.84 -11.60 -11.15
C GLU A 27 14.68 -11.02 -9.99
N THR A 28 15.80 -11.71 -9.76
CA THR A 28 17.06 -11.26 -9.12
C THR A 28 17.33 -11.54 -7.63
N ALA A 29 17.10 -12.77 -7.14
CA ALA A 29 18.09 -13.33 -6.20
C ALA A 29 19.24 -13.92 -7.04
N ARG A 30 20.26 -13.11 -7.34
CA ARG A 30 21.48 -13.63 -7.97
C ARG A 30 22.14 -14.57 -6.96
N ALA A 31 22.26 -15.86 -7.28
CA ALA A 31 22.72 -16.90 -6.35
C ALA A 31 24.14 -16.68 -5.79
N ASP A 32 24.85 -15.68 -6.30
CA ASP A 32 26.18 -15.24 -5.94
C ASP A 32 26.22 -13.93 -5.13
N VAL A 33 25.06 -13.33 -4.83
CA VAL A 33 24.98 -12.21 -3.88
C VAL A 33 24.84 -12.78 -2.47
N VAL A 34 25.95 -12.75 -1.73
CA VAL A 34 25.95 -13.08 -0.30
C VAL A 34 25.40 -11.90 0.47
N GLU A 35 24.32 -12.13 1.19
CA GLU A 35 23.74 -11.12 2.07
C GLU A 35 24.70 -10.77 3.21
N ALA A 36 24.99 -9.48 3.39
CA ALA A 36 25.83 -9.00 4.47
C ALA A 36 25.04 -9.00 5.79
N ALA A 37 25.52 -9.73 6.79
CA ALA A 37 24.91 -9.72 8.11
C ALA A 37 25.24 -8.42 8.88
N PRO A 38 24.33 -7.91 9.72
CA PRO A 38 24.59 -6.77 10.59
C PRO A 38 25.90 -6.91 11.39
N GLY A 39 26.66 -5.82 11.51
CA GLY A 39 27.95 -5.81 12.21
C GLY A 39 29.14 -6.40 11.44
N THR A 40 28.94 -6.91 10.23
CA THR A 40 30.05 -7.35 9.36
C THR A 40 30.69 -6.16 8.63
N LYS A 41 31.95 -6.29 8.24
CA LYS A 41 32.65 -5.26 7.44
C LYS A 41 31.89 -4.91 6.16
N LEU A 42 31.32 -5.89 5.48
CA LEU A 42 30.56 -5.67 4.25
C LEU A 42 29.27 -4.87 4.50
N PHE A 43 28.60 -5.14 5.62
CA PHE A 43 27.39 -4.41 6.01
C PHE A 43 27.72 -2.95 6.37
N GLU A 44 28.79 -2.71 7.14
CA GLU A 44 29.14 -1.36 7.61
C GLU A 44 29.85 -0.50 6.55
N GLN A 45 30.54 -1.11 5.57
CA GLN A 45 31.43 -0.38 4.65
C GLN A 45 30.74 0.75 3.87
N PHE A 46 29.47 0.57 3.51
CA PHE A 46 28.71 1.54 2.72
C PHE A 46 27.41 1.98 3.38
N ARG A 47 27.16 1.55 4.63
CA ARG A 47 25.92 1.86 5.33
C ARG A 47 25.94 3.32 5.82
N PRO A 48 24.97 4.15 5.42
CA PRO A 48 24.88 5.53 5.91
C PRO A 48 24.61 5.57 7.42
N VAL A 49 25.17 6.58 8.11
CA VAL A 49 24.99 6.79 9.56
C VAL A 49 24.24 8.08 9.92
N TYR A 50 23.92 8.92 8.92
CA TYR A 50 23.18 10.18 9.08
C TYR A 50 21.92 10.24 8.21
N HIS A 51 21.41 9.10 7.77
CA HIS A 51 20.17 9.00 7.01
C HIS A 51 19.20 8.10 7.75
N PHE A 52 17.90 8.30 7.56
CA PHE A 52 16.92 7.32 7.99
C PHE A 52 17.04 6.06 7.11
N LEU A 53 17.14 4.90 7.75
CA LEU A 53 17.12 3.61 7.06
C LEU A 53 16.61 2.50 7.98
N ALA A 54 16.04 1.46 7.38
CA ALA A 54 15.67 0.25 8.10
C ALA A 54 16.91 -0.37 8.78
N ARG A 55 16.69 -1.06 9.91
CA ARG A 55 17.73 -1.79 10.66
C ARG A 55 18.60 -2.67 9.77
N GLU A 56 17.98 -3.36 8.82
CA GLU A 56 18.63 -4.25 7.86
C GLU A 56 17.64 -4.56 6.71
N LYS A 57 18.10 -5.35 5.72
CA LYS A 57 17.30 -5.88 4.61
C LYS A 57 16.82 -4.81 3.61
N TRP A 58 15.82 -5.17 2.80
CA TRP A 58 15.23 -4.30 1.80
C TRP A 58 14.28 -3.29 2.43
N MET A 59 14.46 -2.02 2.09
CA MET A 59 13.50 -0.96 2.35
C MET A 59 13.21 -0.18 1.07
N ASN A 60 12.02 0.40 0.98
CA ASN A 60 11.70 1.37 -0.06
C ASN A 60 10.80 2.48 0.49
N ASP A 61 9.69 2.75 -0.20
CA ASP A 61 8.81 3.89 -0.04
C ASP A 61 8.58 4.24 1.44
N PRO A 62 8.86 5.49 1.86
CA PRO A 62 8.30 6.00 3.10
C PRO A 62 6.77 6.08 2.93
N CYS A 63 6.04 5.74 3.99
CA CYS A 63 4.59 5.74 3.98
C CYS A 63 4.03 6.33 5.28
N ALA A 64 2.87 6.96 5.18
CA ALA A 64 2.05 7.43 6.30
C ALA A 64 2.77 8.15 7.47
N PRO A 65 3.76 9.05 7.24
CA PRO A 65 4.37 9.79 8.35
C PRO A 65 3.32 10.64 9.06
N TYR A 66 3.30 10.65 10.40
CA TYR A 66 2.43 11.55 11.17
C TYR A 66 3.09 12.02 12.46
N TYR A 67 2.55 13.09 13.03
CA TYR A 67 2.93 13.61 14.33
C TYR A 67 1.80 13.34 15.32
N ASP A 68 2.10 12.62 16.39
CA ASP A 68 1.17 12.39 17.48
C ASP A 68 1.29 13.51 18.52
N GLU A 69 0.33 14.43 18.54
CA GLU A 69 0.30 15.53 19.50
C GLU A 69 0.20 15.05 20.96
N ALA A 70 -0.43 13.90 21.21
CA ALA A 70 -0.63 13.40 22.57
C ALA A 70 0.68 12.87 23.19
N THR A 71 1.57 12.31 22.38
CA THR A 71 2.88 11.81 22.84
C THR A 71 4.05 12.73 22.49
N GLY A 72 3.86 13.67 21.56
CA GLY A 72 4.90 14.52 21.02
C GLY A 72 5.89 13.78 20.11
N LEU A 73 5.48 12.65 19.52
CA LEU A 73 6.33 11.81 18.68
C LEU A 73 6.01 11.99 17.20
N TYR A 74 7.06 12.07 16.38
CA TYR A 74 6.98 11.85 14.95
C TYR A 74 7.04 10.35 14.66
N HIS A 75 6.08 9.84 13.94
CA HIS A 75 6.02 8.46 13.46
C HIS A 75 6.44 8.43 11.99
N MET A 76 7.37 7.54 11.64
CA MET A 76 7.79 7.28 10.27
C MET A 76 7.56 5.79 9.97
N PHE A 77 6.81 5.52 8.91
CA PHE A 77 6.67 4.17 8.36
C PHE A 77 7.36 4.08 7.02
N TYR A 78 7.74 2.87 6.65
CA TYR A 78 8.40 2.57 5.40
C TYR A 78 8.12 1.14 4.99
N GLN A 79 8.05 0.88 3.68
CA GLN A 79 7.99 -0.50 3.19
C GLN A 79 9.30 -1.23 3.48
N LEU A 80 9.16 -2.45 4.02
CA LEU A 80 10.24 -3.31 4.48
C LEU A 80 9.96 -4.75 4.03
N ASN A 81 10.99 -5.44 3.54
CA ASN A 81 11.00 -6.91 3.55
C ASN A 81 11.87 -7.37 4.73
N PRO A 82 11.28 -7.85 5.85
CA PRO A 82 12.07 -8.26 7.01
C PRO A 82 12.89 -9.54 6.77
N ASN A 83 12.62 -10.26 5.67
CA ASN A 83 13.17 -11.58 5.42
C ASN A 83 14.19 -11.63 4.28
N SER A 84 14.40 -10.53 3.54
CA SER A 84 15.31 -10.53 2.39
C SER A 84 15.75 -9.14 1.94
N THR A 85 16.88 -9.08 1.24
CA THR A 85 17.41 -7.88 0.57
C THR A 85 16.82 -7.65 -0.83
N ILE A 86 15.77 -8.38 -1.19
CA ILE A 86 15.00 -8.16 -2.42
C ILE A 86 13.55 -7.84 -2.10
N TRP A 87 12.87 -7.21 -3.05
CA TRP A 87 11.46 -6.88 -2.94
C TRP A 87 10.58 -8.12 -2.76
N GLY A 88 9.59 -8.03 -1.88
CA GLY A 88 8.59 -9.07 -1.60
C GLY A 88 8.18 -9.07 -0.12
N ASN A 89 7.03 -9.67 0.23
CA ASN A 89 6.57 -9.70 1.63
C ASN A 89 6.49 -8.30 2.28
N MET A 90 5.94 -7.32 1.54
CA MET A 90 5.92 -5.93 2.01
C MET A 90 5.17 -5.80 3.33
N THR A 91 5.92 -5.33 4.31
CA THR A 91 5.54 -5.01 5.68
C THR A 91 5.80 -3.52 5.88
N TRP A 92 5.06 -2.86 6.77
CA TRP A 92 5.43 -1.52 7.21
C TRP A 92 6.39 -1.62 8.41
N GLY A 93 7.66 -1.28 8.18
CA GLY A 93 8.58 -0.93 9.26
C GLY A 93 8.15 0.37 9.91
N HIS A 94 8.53 0.59 11.16
CA HIS A 94 8.07 1.72 11.97
C HIS A 94 9.20 2.21 12.86
N ALA A 95 9.42 3.51 12.89
CA ALA A 95 10.28 4.18 13.86
C ALA A 95 9.62 5.47 14.34
N VAL A 96 10.02 5.93 15.52
CA VAL A 96 9.56 7.19 16.12
C VAL A 96 10.72 8.11 16.44
N SER A 97 10.45 9.41 16.49
CA SER A 97 11.44 10.42 16.85
C SER A 97 10.80 11.58 17.59
N LYS A 98 11.59 12.27 18.43
CA LYS A 98 11.19 13.55 19.06
C LYS A 98 11.72 14.78 18.32
N ASP A 99 12.74 14.60 17.48
CA ASP A 99 13.51 15.67 16.85
C ASP A 99 13.67 15.52 15.33
N GLN A 100 13.11 14.45 14.75
CA GLN A 100 13.24 14.03 13.34
C GLN A 100 14.68 13.69 12.90
N ILE A 101 15.62 13.63 13.85
CA ILE A 101 17.05 13.36 13.62
C ILE A 101 17.42 12.02 14.22
N THR A 102 17.06 11.80 15.48
CA THR A 102 17.32 10.58 16.24
C THR A 102 16.08 9.71 16.23
N TRP A 103 16.20 8.50 15.71
CA TRP A 103 15.07 7.58 15.51
C TRP A 103 15.20 6.36 16.41
N GLU A 104 14.10 6.00 17.08
CA GLU A 104 13.92 4.76 17.82
C GLU A 104 13.00 3.84 17.03
N ASP A 105 13.49 2.68 16.66
CA ASP A 105 12.68 1.67 15.99
C ASP A 105 11.55 1.17 16.89
N TYR A 106 10.35 1.13 16.32
CA TYR A 106 9.16 0.52 16.91
C TYR A 106 8.89 -0.85 16.28
N PRO A 107 7.98 -1.66 16.86
CA PRO A 107 7.53 -2.89 16.21
C PRO A 107 6.99 -2.60 14.81
N ASN A 108 7.25 -3.50 13.85
CA ASN A 108 6.64 -3.39 12.52
C ASN A 108 5.11 -3.24 12.64
N ALA A 109 4.57 -2.23 11.97
CA ALA A 109 3.21 -1.76 12.16
C ALA A 109 2.16 -2.66 11.50
N LEU A 110 2.38 -3.02 10.23
CA LEU A 110 1.46 -3.82 9.42
C LEU A 110 2.22 -4.92 8.69
N ARG A 111 1.76 -6.18 8.79
CA ARG A 111 2.35 -7.33 8.11
C ARG A 111 1.36 -7.96 7.14
N PRO A 112 1.79 -8.53 6.02
CA PRO A 112 0.90 -9.32 5.16
C PRO A 112 0.47 -10.60 5.89
N PHE A 113 -0.50 -11.31 5.31
CA PHE A 113 -1.05 -12.61 5.77
C PHE A 113 -1.95 -12.55 7.01
N GLU A 114 -2.19 -11.37 7.57
CA GLU A 114 -3.11 -11.19 8.70
C GLU A 114 -4.57 -11.09 8.25
N ASP A 115 -4.82 -10.78 6.97
CA ASP A 115 -6.13 -10.80 6.34
C ASP A 115 -6.06 -11.23 4.86
N LYS A 116 -7.23 -11.32 4.19
CA LYS A 116 -7.35 -11.76 2.79
C LYS A 116 -7.09 -10.66 1.75
N TRP A 117 -7.02 -9.41 2.18
CA TRP A 117 -6.92 -8.26 1.29
C TRP A 117 -5.46 -7.84 1.06
N ASP A 118 -4.55 -8.22 1.96
CA ASP A 118 -3.13 -7.87 1.85
C ASP A 118 -2.15 -9.04 1.99
N TYR A 119 -2.60 -10.27 1.80
CA TYR A 119 -1.76 -11.46 1.97
C TYR A 119 -0.56 -11.55 1.02
N LEU A 120 -0.48 -10.75 -0.04
CA LEU A 120 0.71 -10.65 -0.91
C LEU A 120 1.54 -9.39 -0.66
N GLY A 121 1.06 -8.44 0.15
CA GLY A 121 1.81 -7.25 0.54
C GLY A 121 0.96 -6.11 1.08
N VAL A 122 1.56 -5.35 2.01
CA VAL A 122 1.05 -4.08 2.52
C VAL A 122 1.81 -2.94 1.82
N PHE A 123 1.19 -2.34 0.81
CA PHE A 123 1.79 -1.27 0.01
C PHE A 123 1.64 0.11 0.68
N SER A 124 2.12 1.16 0.03
CA SER A 124 2.20 2.51 0.58
C SER A 124 0.82 3.10 0.83
N GLY A 125 0.80 4.19 1.59
CA GLY A 125 -0.42 4.77 2.11
C GLY A 125 -0.18 6.02 2.94
N PHE A 126 -1.22 6.44 3.65
CA PHE A 126 -1.30 7.71 4.34
C PHE A 126 -1.92 7.56 5.73
N SER A 127 -1.66 8.49 6.62
CA SER A 127 -2.16 8.53 8.00
C SER A 127 -3.09 9.73 8.19
N MET A 128 -4.10 9.58 9.04
CA MET A 128 -5.00 10.67 9.39
C MET A 128 -5.49 10.50 10.82
N ASP A 129 -5.43 11.59 11.57
CA ASP A 129 -5.99 11.65 12.91
C ASP A 129 -7.49 11.93 12.87
N ASN A 130 -8.19 11.50 13.91
CA ASN A 130 -9.64 11.70 14.08
C ASN A 130 -10.47 11.21 12.87
N ALA A 131 -10.01 10.15 12.21
CA ALA A 131 -10.69 9.55 11.06
C ALA A 131 -11.71 8.51 11.52
N ILE A 132 -11.48 7.23 11.24
CA ILE A 132 -12.43 6.15 11.55
C ILE A 132 -12.60 6.01 13.06
N ASP A 133 -13.86 6.08 13.53
CA ASP A 133 -14.23 6.09 14.95
C ASP A 133 -13.51 7.15 15.80
N GLY A 134 -13.06 8.24 15.16
CA GLY A 134 -12.28 9.30 15.83
C GLY A 134 -10.86 8.88 16.20
N LYS A 135 -10.33 7.79 15.63
CA LYS A 135 -8.99 7.28 15.93
C LYS A 135 -7.96 7.75 14.90
N CYS A 136 -6.70 7.73 15.31
CA CYS A 136 -5.59 7.74 14.36
C CYS A 136 -5.69 6.49 13.48
N THR A 137 -5.76 6.72 12.18
CA THR A 137 -6.01 5.70 11.16
C THR A 137 -4.91 5.78 10.11
N VAL A 138 -4.34 4.64 9.75
CA VAL A 138 -3.54 4.51 8.53
C VAL A 138 -4.40 3.87 7.47
N PHE A 139 -4.27 4.37 6.25
CA PHE A 139 -4.88 3.84 5.05
C PHE A 139 -3.79 3.40 4.12
N TYR A 140 -3.97 2.28 3.44
CA TYR A 140 -2.92 1.68 2.63
C TYR A 140 -3.50 0.87 1.50
N THR A 141 -2.63 0.50 0.55
CA THR A 141 -2.99 -0.48 -0.47
C THR A 141 -2.75 -1.89 0.03
N GLY A 142 -3.83 -2.65 0.19
CA GLY A 142 -3.76 -4.09 0.41
C GLY A 142 -3.60 -4.80 -0.92
N VAL A 143 -2.60 -5.69 -1.02
CA VAL A 143 -2.32 -6.46 -2.23
C VAL A 143 -2.60 -7.94 -2.03
N ASN A 144 -3.44 -8.50 -2.91
CA ASN A 144 -3.80 -9.93 -2.88
C ASN A 144 -3.65 -10.63 -4.25
N VAL A 145 -3.26 -9.92 -5.30
CA VAL A 145 -2.86 -10.51 -6.60
C VAL A 145 -1.58 -9.85 -7.11
N LEU A 146 -0.67 -10.68 -7.64
CA LEU A 146 0.60 -10.28 -8.28
C LEU A 146 0.78 -11.06 -9.60
N PRO A 147 1.59 -10.58 -10.56
CA PRO A 147 2.34 -9.32 -10.54
C PRO A 147 1.47 -8.10 -10.84
N ILE A 148 1.87 -6.94 -10.32
CA ILE A 148 1.29 -5.63 -10.66
C ILE A 148 2.33 -4.82 -11.41
N SER A 149 2.02 -4.43 -12.64
CA SER A 149 2.87 -3.53 -13.42
C SER A 149 2.08 -2.86 -14.53
N TRP A 150 2.47 -1.64 -14.89
CA TRP A 150 1.79 -0.83 -15.90
C TRP A 150 1.87 -1.41 -17.32
N ASP A 151 2.88 -2.23 -17.59
CA ASP A 151 3.11 -2.89 -18.86
C ASP A 151 2.37 -4.23 -19.00
N LYS A 152 1.86 -4.80 -17.90
CA LYS A 152 1.07 -6.05 -17.87
C LYS A 152 -0.44 -5.78 -17.85
N PRO A 153 -1.28 -6.81 -18.06
CA PRO A 153 -2.71 -6.73 -17.76
C PRO A 153 -2.94 -6.52 -16.26
N TYR A 154 -3.92 -5.68 -15.90
CA TYR A 154 -4.29 -5.45 -14.51
C TYR A 154 -5.14 -6.61 -13.98
N LEU A 155 -4.80 -7.09 -12.78
CA LEU A 155 -5.38 -8.31 -12.20
C LEU A 155 -6.33 -8.04 -11.02
N PHE A 156 -6.74 -6.79 -10.80
CA PHE A 156 -7.72 -6.41 -9.77
C PHE A 156 -7.34 -6.85 -8.34
N GLY A 157 -6.07 -6.71 -7.99
CA GLY A 157 -5.55 -7.11 -6.68
C GLY A 157 -4.99 -6.00 -5.81
N GLU A 158 -5.31 -4.73 -6.10
CA GLU A 158 -4.98 -3.57 -5.25
C GLU A 158 -6.28 -3.01 -4.65
N HIS A 159 -6.33 -2.90 -3.32
CA HIS A 159 -7.51 -2.49 -2.55
C HIS A 159 -7.18 -1.32 -1.62
N VAL A 160 -8.10 -0.37 -1.41
CA VAL A 160 -7.94 0.66 -0.36
C VAL A 160 -8.46 0.10 0.95
N VAL A 161 -7.57 -0.13 1.89
CA VAL A 161 -7.84 -0.71 3.22
C VAL A 161 -7.30 0.22 4.31
N TYR A 162 -7.57 -0.09 5.57
CA TYR A 162 -7.21 0.75 6.71
C TYR A 162 -6.83 -0.07 7.94
N ALA A 163 -6.12 0.56 8.87
CA ALA A 163 -5.90 0.06 10.22
C ALA A 163 -5.98 1.23 11.22
N THR A 164 -6.43 0.94 12.44
CA THR A 164 -6.56 1.94 13.52
C THR A 164 -5.67 1.56 14.69
N THR A 165 -5.25 2.56 15.47
CA THR A 165 -4.50 2.33 16.71
C THR A 165 -5.30 2.81 17.93
N ASN A 166 -5.11 2.15 19.07
CA ASN A 166 -5.66 2.58 20.38
C ASN A 166 -4.54 2.85 21.41
N ASP A 167 -3.28 2.75 20.99
CA ASP A 167 -2.11 2.80 21.87
C ASP A 167 -0.99 3.65 21.26
N ASN A 168 -1.39 4.74 20.61
CA ASN A 168 -0.51 5.76 20.04
C ASN A 168 0.49 5.17 19.03
N GLY A 169 -0.02 4.36 18.12
CA GLY A 169 0.73 3.80 16.99
C GLY A 169 1.66 2.64 17.34
N LYS A 170 1.62 2.10 18.57
CA LYS A 170 2.40 0.92 18.95
C LYS A 170 1.85 -0.36 18.36
N THR A 171 0.53 -0.48 18.28
CA THR A 171 -0.18 -1.58 17.62
C THR A 171 -1.26 -1.05 16.70
N TRP A 172 -1.54 -1.84 15.66
CA TRP A 172 -2.50 -1.51 14.60
C TRP A 172 -3.49 -2.64 14.42
N GLN A 173 -4.77 -2.30 14.43
CA GLN A 173 -5.87 -3.21 14.17
C GLN A 173 -6.42 -2.93 12.78
N LYS A 174 -6.21 -3.88 11.86
CA LYS A 174 -6.71 -3.80 10.49
C LYS A 174 -8.23 -3.84 10.43
N GLY A 175 -8.79 -3.11 9.48
CA GLY A 175 -10.20 -3.14 9.14
C GLY A 175 -10.62 -4.50 8.58
N SER A 176 -11.87 -4.90 8.82
CA SER A 176 -12.39 -6.18 8.33
C SER A 176 -12.78 -6.19 6.85
N LYS A 177 -12.98 -5.00 6.26
CA LYS A 177 -13.40 -4.79 4.88
C LYS A 177 -12.60 -3.65 4.26
N PRO A 178 -12.35 -3.68 2.94
CA PRO A 178 -11.77 -2.55 2.22
C PRO A 178 -12.75 -1.37 2.24
N LEU A 179 -12.20 -0.16 2.26
CA LEU A 179 -12.97 1.06 2.04
C LEU A 179 -13.39 1.18 0.58
N ILE A 180 -12.50 0.77 -0.33
CA ILE A 180 -12.79 0.67 -1.76
C ILE A 180 -12.11 -0.60 -2.27
N GLU A 181 -12.93 -1.54 -2.73
CA GLU A 181 -12.46 -2.85 -3.18
C GLU A 181 -11.85 -2.80 -4.58
N LEU A 182 -12.41 -2.05 -5.51
CA LEU A 182 -11.97 -2.09 -6.91
C LEU A 182 -11.78 -0.67 -7.47
N PRO A 183 -10.92 -0.50 -8.49
CA PRO A 183 -10.91 0.73 -9.29
C PRO A 183 -12.28 0.98 -9.94
N PRO A 184 -12.55 2.21 -10.43
CA PRO A 184 -13.82 2.52 -11.04
C PRO A 184 -14.14 1.59 -12.23
N GLU A 185 -15.40 1.18 -12.33
CA GLU A 185 -15.84 0.21 -13.35
C GLU A 185 -15.58 0.71 -14.78
N GLY A 186 -15.30 -0.23 -15.68
CA GLY A 186 -15.08 0.06 -17.11
C GLY A 186 -13.72 0.68 -17.44
N LEU A 187 -12.84 0.88 -16.46
CA LEU A 187 -11.50 1.44 -16.67
C LEU A 187 -10.43 0.35 -16.76
N ASN A 188 -9.65 0.36 -17.84
CA ASN A 188 -8.47 -0.50 -18.00
C ASN A 188 -7.26 0.15 -17.30
N VAL A 189 -7.21 0.06 -15.97
CA VAL A 189 -6.17 0.72 -15.17
C VAL A 189 -4.80 0.06 -15.32
N THR A 190 -3.71 0.83 -15.17
CA THR A 190 -2.32 0.32 -15.15
C THR A 190 -1.80 0.00 -13.75
N GLY A 191 -2.57 0.38 -12.74
CA GLY A 191 -2.30 0.31 -11.32
C GLY A 191 -3.30 1.22 -10.60
N TRP A 192 -3.56 0.96 -9.33
CA TRP A 192 -4.52 1.69 -8.52
C TRP A 192 -4.17 1.52 -7.03
N ARG A 193 -3.28 2.39 -6.54
CA ARG A 193 -2.66 2.25 -5.21
C ARG A 193 -2.21 3.57 -4.60
N ASP A 194 -1.57 3.48 -3.45
CA ASP A 194 -0.94 4.57 -2.70
C ASP A 194 -1.98 5.63 -2.29
N PRO A 195 -3.01 5.26 -1.52
CA PRO A 195 -4.09 6.15 -1.18
C PRO A 195 -3.59 7.30 -0.29
N ASN A 196 -4.00 8.53 -0.61
CA ASN A 196 -3.69 9.73 0.15
C ASN A 196 -4.98 10.48 0.52
N PHE A 197 -5.20 10.68 1.81
CA PHE A 197 -6.41 11.26 2.37
C PHE A 197 -6.17 12.70 2.80
N PHE A 198 -7.11 13.59 2.53
CA PHE A 198 -6.97 15.01 2.86
C PHE A 198 -8.33 15.71 2.95
N HIS A 199 -8.32 16.91 3.53
CA HIS A 199 -9.46 17.83 3.53
C HIS A 199 -9.18 19.01 2.59
N SER A 200 -10.20 19.54 1.92
CA SER A 200 -10.00 20.62 0.95
C SER A 200 -11.21 21.52 0.78
N LYS A 201 -11.17 22.68 1.45
CA LYS A 201 -12.19 23.75 1.29
C LYS A 201 -12.40 24.19 -0.16
N SER A 202 -11.36 24.12 -1.00
CA SER A 202 -11.47 24.47 -2.42
C SER A 202 -12.22 23.40 -3.21
N LEU A 203 -12.04 22.12 -2.88
CA LEU A 203 -12.84 21.07 -3.49
C LEU A 203 -14.28 21.10 -2.94
N ASP A 204 -14.47 21.43 -1.65
CA ASP A 204 -15.80 21.60 -1.08
C ASP A 204 -16.57 22.67 -1.87
N ALA A 205 -15.95 23.85 -2.06
CA ALA A 205 -16.54 24.92 -2.86
C ALA A 205 -16.78 24.53 -4.33
N HIS A 206 -15.87 23.74 -4.93
CA HIS A 206 -15.99 23.30 -6.32
C HIS A 206 -17.17 22.34 -6.52
N PHE A 207 -17.36 21.39 -5.60
CA PHE A 207 -18.42 20.39 -5.67
C PHE A 207 -19.72 20.83 -4.98
N GLY A 208 -19.74 22.02 -4.35
CA GLY A 208 -20.91 22.55 -3.66
C GLY A 208 -21.19 21.89 -2.31
N TYR A 209 -20.16 21.33 -1.67
CA TYR A 209 -20.27 20.80 -0.31
C TYR A 209 -20.16 21.91 0.74
N ASP A 210 -20.83 21.70 1.86
CA ASP A 210 -20.73 22.60 2.99
C ASP A 210 -19.34 22.43 3.65
N ALA A 211 -18.47 23.42 3.46
CA ALA A 211 -17.12 23.44 4.04
C ALA A 211 -17.09 23.50 5.58
N THR A 212 -18.25 23.60 6.23
CA THR A 212 -18.40 23.46 7.69
C THR A 212 -18.64 22.01 8.13
N ASN A 213 -19.04 21.12 7.20
CA ASN A 213 -19.14 19.69 7.42
C ASN A 213 -17.79 18.98 7.20
N ARG A 214 -17.66 17.75 7.70
CA ARG A 214 -16.46 16.92 7.49
C ARG A 214 -16.48 16.29 6.10
N SER A 215 -15.98 17.01 5.11
CA SER A 215 -15.68 16.43 3.80
C SER A 215 -14.30 15.78 3.78
N ASN A 216 -14.25 14.53 3.33
CA ASN A 216 -13.03 13.74 3.24
C ASN A 216 -12.76 13.45 1.77
N TYR A 217 -11.54 13.75 1.32
CA TYR A 217 -11.08 13.43 -0.01
C TYR A 217 -10.02 12.34 0.05
N LEU A 218 -10.03 11.51 -0.97
CA LEU A 218 -9.05 10.45 -1.19
C LEU A 218 -8.57 10.58 -2.62
N ILE A 219 -7.26 10.55 -2.81
CA ILE A 219 -6.68 10.24 -4.11
C ILE A 219 -6.02 8.87 -4.14
N VAL A 220 -6.10 8.22 -5.30
CA VAL A 220 -5.39 6.97 -5.58
C VAL A 220 -4.57 7.18 -6.85
N ALA A 221 -3.31 6.75 -6.86
CA ALA A 221 -2.44 6.86 -8.03
C ALA A 221 -2.55 5.67 -8.96
N GLY A 222 -2.39 5.96 -10.26
CA GLY A 222 -2.33 4.93 -11.27
C GLY A 222 -2.25 5.50 -12.69
N GLY A 223 -3.00 4.88 -13.58
CA GLY A 223 -3.13 5.32 -14.97
C GLY A 223 -4.15 4.47 -15.71
N ILE A 224 -4.39 4.81 -16.97
CA ILE A 224 -5.23 4.06 -17.89
C ILE A 224 -4.36 3.58 -19.04
N LYS A 225 -4.47 2.28 -19.37
CA LYS A 225 -3.67 1.63 -20.41
C LYS A 225 -3.83 2.39 -21.72
N GLU A 226 -2.71 2.68 -22.38
CA GLU A 226 -2.65 3.40 -23.67
C GLU A 226 -3.18 4.84 -23.65
N VAL A 227 -3.64 5.36 -22.50
CA VAL A 227 -4.12 6.73 -22.38
C VAL A 227 -3.17 7.57 -21.53
N GLY A 228 -2.69 7.06 -20.40
CA GLY A 228 -1.68 7.73 -19.59
C GLY A 228 -1.99 7.77 -18.09
N PRO A 229 -1.14 8.47 -17.32
CA PRO A 229 -1.22 8.49 -15.86
C PRO A 229 -2.47 9.22 -15.34
N ARG A 230 -2.99 8.76 -14.21
CA ARG A 230 -4.17 9.32 -13.54
C ARG A 230 -3.94 9.43 -12.04
N ILE A 231 -4.50 10.49 -11.46
CA ILE A 231 -4.79 10.56 -10.03
C ILE A 231 -6.31 10.51 -9.90
N PHE A 232 -6.83 9.39 -9.41
CA PHE A 232 -8.26 9.16 -9.20
C PHE A 232 -8.70 9.90 -7.94
N LEU A 233 -9.77 10.68 -8.01
CA LEU A 233 -10.31 11.45 -6.89
C LEU A 233 -11.61 10.83 -6.38
N TYR A 234 -11.74 10.74 -5.06
CA TYR A 234 -12.93 10.27 -4.36
C TYR A 234 -13.32 11.24 -3.25
N HIS A 235 -14.59 11.19 -2.84
CA HIS A 235 -15.15 11.97 -1.74
C HIS A 235 -16.03 11.08 -0.84
N ALA A 236 -15.99 11.31 0.47
CA ALA A 236 -16.88 10.70 1.45
C ALA A 236 -17.14 11.65 2.63
N GLU A 237 -18.30 11.53 3.27
CA GLU A 237 -18.60 12.24 4.53
C GLU A 237 -18.21 11.41 5.77
N ASP A 238 -18.17 10.08 5.65
CA ASP A 238 -18.08 9.13 6.78
C ASP A 238 -16.86 8.18 6.72
N TYR A 239 -15.90 8.44 5.83
CA TYR A 239 -14.75 7.57 5.51
C TYR A 239 -15.09 6.17 5.00
N VAL A 240 -16.37 5.81 4.86
CA VAL A 240 -16.82 4.47 4.50
C VAL A 240 -17.43 4.47 3.10
N ASN A 241 -18.30 5.44 2.81
CA ASN A 241 -19.05 5.51 1.57
C ASN A 241 -18.36 6.47 0.57
N TRP A 242 -17.39 5.93 -0.16
CA TRP A 242 -16.60 6.69 -1.13
C TRP A 242 -17.28 6.79 -2.49
N GLU A 243 -17.47 8.03 -2.95
CA GLU A 243 -17.96 8.36 -4.29
C GLU A 243 -16.79 8.76 -5.19
N TYR A 244 -16.70 8.15 -6.38
CA TYR A 244 -15.71 8.52 -7.39
C TYR A 244 -16.07 9.83 -8.08
N LYS A 245 -15.12 10.78 -8.13
CA LYS A 245 -15.30 12.14 -8.67
C LYS A 245 -14.60 12.40 -10.00
N GLY A 246 -13.92 11.40 -10.56
CA GLY A 246 -13.11 11.54 -11.76
C GLY A 246 -11.63 11.67 -11.44
N TYR A 247 -10.91 12.44 -12.26
CA TYR A 247 -9.47 12.59 -12.14
C TYR A 247 -9.10 13.95 -11.58
N LEU A 248 -8.29 13.98 -10.52
CA LEU A 248 -7.64 15.22 -10.08
C LEU A 248 -6.53 15.63 -11.05
N LEU A 249 -5.83 14.64 -11.63
CA LEU A 249 -4.82 14.83 -12.65
C LEU A 249 -5.02 13.79 -13.76
N SER A 250 -5.03 14.27 -15.01
CA SER A 250 -5.08 13.45 -16.21
C SER A 250 -4.08 13.97 -17.22
N GLN A 251 -2.99 13.22 -17.41
CA GLN A 251 -1.97 13.53 -18.40
C GLN A 251 -1.96 12.45 -19.49
N GLU A 252 -1.69 12.85 -20.72
CA GLU A 252 -1.57 11.92 -21.84
C GLU A 252 -0.25 11.14 -21.75
N MET A 253 -0.29 9.89 -22.21
CA MET A 253 0.85 8.98 -22.16
C MET A 253 2.06 9.58 -22.88
N ASN A 254 3.24 9.44 -22.26
CA ASN A 254 4.53 9.89 -22.80
C ASN A 254 4.62 11.40 -23.10
N THR A 255 3.83 12.21 -22.40
CA THR A 255 3.97 13.67 -22.46
C THR A 255 4.89 14.17 -21.35
N THR A 256 5.56 15.29 -21.58
CA THR A 256 6.36 16.00 -20.58
C THR A 256 5.76 17.38 -20.37
N PHE A 257 5.75 17.88 -19.13
CA PHE A 257 5.26 19.25 -18.87
C PHE A 257 6.25 20.29 -19.39
N SER A 258 7.54 20.02 -19.23
CA SER A 258 8.64 20.82 -19.77
C SER A 258 9.92 19.96 -19.84
N GLU A 259 10.96 20.46 -20.50
CA GLU A 259 12.30 19.86 -20.48
C GLU A 259 12.91 19.75 -19.07
N TYR A 260 12.40 20.51 -18.10
CA TYR A 260 12.89 20.53 -16.72
C TYR A 260 12.09 19.63 -15.77
N SER A 261 11.00 19.02 -16.21
CA SER A 261 10.04 18.32 -15.33
C SER A 261 10.07 16.80 -15.46
N GLY A 262 10.99 16.25 -16.26
CA GLY A 262 10.97 14.83 -16.63
C GLY A 262 9.74 14.46 -17.45
N GLY A 263 9.46 13.16 -17.57
CA GLY A 263 8.34 12.63 -18.37
C GLY A 263 7.20 12.05 -17.53
N GLY A 264 5.98 12.33 -17.98
CA GLY A 264 4.78 11.60 -17.57
C GLY A 264 4.76 10.23 -18.24
N ASN A 265 5.29 9.22 -17.54
CA ASN A 265 5.25 7.83 -17.97
C ASN A 265 3.84 7.24 -17.87
N SER A 266 3.68 5.96 -18.23
CA SER A 266 2.41 5.23 -18.28
C SER A 266 1.59 5.14 -16.97
N THR A 267 2.17 5.47 -15.81
CA THR A 267 1.54 5.35 -14.49
C THR A 267 2.17 6.28 -13.46
N LEU A 268 1.38 6.76 -12.50
CA LEU A 268 1.87 7.48 -11.31
C LEU A 268 1.96 6.54 -10.10
N ARG A 269 2.79 6.95 -9.13
CA ARG A 269 2.98 6.28 -7.83
C ARG A 269 3.16 7.33 -6.74
N CYS A 270 2.74 6.99 -5.52
CA CYS A 270 2.99 7.74 -4.29
C CYS A 270 2.76 9.26 -4.40
N PRO A 271 1.57 9.73 -4.80
CA PRO A 271 1.30 11.15 -4.94
C PRO A 271 1.17 11.82 -3.56
N PRO A 272 2.02 12.80 -3.22
CA PRO A 272 1.70 13.68 -2.11
C PRO A 272 0.68 14.72 -2.57
N ILE A 273 -0.24 15.11 -1.67
CA ILE A 273 -0.95 16.38 -1.78
C ILE A 273 -0.46 17.26 -0.64
N MET A 274 -0.01 18.45 -0.98
CA MET A 274 0.37 19.50 -0.03
C MET A 274 -0.31 20.79 -0.45
N ARG A 275 -0.69 21.60 0.53
CA ARG A 275 -1.19 22.96 0.31
C ARG A 275 -0.30 23.94 1.04
#